data_AF-A0A4P1RKL5-F1
#
_entry.id   AF-A0A4P1RKL5-F1
#
_cell.length_a   1.000
_cell.length_b   1.000
_cell.length_c   1.000
_cell.angle_alpha   90.00
_cell.angle_beta   90.00
_cell.angle_gamma   90.00
#
_symmetry.space_group_name_H-M   'P 1'
#
loop_
_entity.id
_entity.type
_entity.pdbx_description
1 polymer ?
#
loop_
_entity_poly.entity_id
_entity_poly.type
_entity_poly.pdbx_seq_one_letter_code
_entity_poly.pdbx_strand_id
1 'polypeptide(L)' 'MSQTEDFFEHQSSQQNLYEELLKLRAKHESLEKTQRNFEGEDLGPLSMKELQSLEKQIDRTLSQARQHHVRTY' A
#
# COMPACT_ATOMS: atom_id res chain seq x y z
N MET A 1 -1.08 36.42 -26.04
CA MET A 1 -0.07 35.72 -25.21
C MET A 1 -0.73 34.88 -24.12
N SER A 2 -1.88 35.29 -23.58
CA SER A 2 -2.58 34.60 -22.49
C SER A 2 -3.17 33.22 -22.81
N GLN A 3 -3.68 32.98 -24.03
CA GLN A 3 -4.30 31.69 -24.38
C GLN A 3 -3.30 30.54 -24.56
N THR A 4 -2.05 30.86 -24.91
CA THR A 4 -1.02 29.85 -25.12
C THR A 4 -0.43 29.40 -23.78
N GLU A 5 -0.24 30.32 -22.83
CA GLU A 5 0.20 30.01 -21.46
C GLU A 5 -0.84 29.18 -20.70
N ASP A 6 -2.14 29.54 -20.77
CA ASP A 6 -3.23 28.75 -20.19
C ASP A 6 -3.27 27.30 -20.70
N PHE A 7 -3.01 27.08 -21.99
CA PHE A 7 -2.98 25.74 -22.58
C PHE A 7 -1.84 24.89 -22.03
N PHE A 8 -0.63 25.47 -21.91
CA PHE A 8 0.53 24.76 -21.35
C PHE A 8 0.36 24.45 -19.86
N GLU A 9 -0.26 25.35 -19.11
CA GLU A 9 -0.53 25.17 -17.68
C GLU A 9 -1.58 24.08 -17.44
N HIS A 10 -2.61 24.00 -18.29
CA HIS A 10 -3.58 22.91 -18.26
C HIS A 10 -2.96 21.55 -18.65
N GLN A 11 -2.08 21.52 -19.66
CA GLN A 11 -1.38 20.29 -20.04
C GLN A 11 -0.42 19.81 -18.94
N SER A 12 0.31 20.72 -18.31
CA SER A 12 1.21 20.43 -17.18
C SER A 12 0.44 19.91 -15.96
N SER A 13 -0.67 20.54 -15.60
CA SER A 13 -1.52 20.07 -14.49
C SER A 13 -2.15 18.70 -14.77
N GLN A 14 -2.57 18.42 -16.00
CA GLN A 14 -3.04 17.09 -16.38
C GLN A 14 -1.93 16.02 -16.31
N GLN A 15 -0.71 16.35 -16.72
CA GLN A 15 0.45 15.47 -16.58
C GLN A 15 0.79 15.19 -15.11
N ASN A 16 0.77 16.22 -14.26
CA ASN A 16 0.99 16.07 -12.81
C ASN A 16 -0.07 15.16 -12.17
N LEU A 17 -1.35 15.36 -12.49
CA LEU A 17 -2.44 14.52 -11.98
C LEU A 17 -2.28 13.05 -12.42
N TYR A 18 -1.87 12.84 -13.67
CA TYR A 18 -1.61 11.50 -14.18
C TYR A 18 -0.45 10.82 -13.45
N GLU A 19 0.65 11.55 -13.19
CA GLU A 19 1.76 11.02 -12.38
C GLU A 19 1.33 10.66 -10.95
N GLU A 20 0.53 11.52 -10.30
CA GLU A 20 0.01 11.25 -8.97
C GLU A 20 -0.87 10.00 -8.95
N LEU A 21 -1.71 9.83 -9.96
CA LEU A 21 -2.53 8.63 -10.13
C LEU A 21 -1.67 7.37 -10.29
N LEU A 22 -0.60 7.43 -11.09
CA LEU A 22 0.34 6.32 -11.24
C LEU A 22 1.04 5.98 -9.91
N LYS A 23 1.51 7.00 -9.17
CA LYS A 23 2.11 6.83 -7.84
C LYS A 23 1.13 6.20 -6.86
N LEU A 24 -0.14 6.62 -6.89
CA LEU A 24 -1.19 6.06 -6.04
C LEU A 24 -1.50 4.61 -6.41
N ARG A 25 -1.60 4.30 -7.70
CA ARG A 25 -1.83 2.93 -8.19
C ARG A 25 -0.70 1.99 -7.78
N ALA A 26 0.56 2.39 -7.94
CA ALA A 26 1.70 1.59 -7.51
C ALA A 26 1.69 1.32 -5.99
N LYS A 27 1.30 2.30 -5.19
CA LYS A 27 1.12 2.12 -3.73
C LYS A 27 0.02 1.13 -3.41
N HIS A 28 -1.11 1.21 -4.12
CA HIS A 28 -2.23 0.30 -3.96
C HIS A 28 -1.83 -1.14 -4.28
N GLU A 29 -1.19 -1.38 -5.42
CA GLU A 29 -0.73 -2.72 -5.83
C GLU A 29 0.24 -3.34 -4.82
N SER A 30 1.15 -2.53 -4.28
CA SER A 30 2.07 -2.96 -3.21
C SER A 30 1.34 -3.33 -1.92
N LEU A 31 0.31 -2.55 -1.55
CA LEU A 31 -0.52 -2.80 -0.38
C LEU A 31 -1.34 -4.07 -0.54
N GLU A 32 -2.01 -4.27 -1.69
CA GLU A 32 -2.77 -5.48 -1.99
C GLU A 32 -1.89 -6.73 -1.97
N LYS A 33 -0.68 -6.64 -2.54
CA LYS A 33 0.30 -7.74 -2.46
C LYS A 33 0.65 -8.05 -1.00
N THR A 34 0.85 -7.03 -0.18
CA THR A 34 1.16 -7.20 1.23
C THR A 34 -0.02 -7.82 1.99
N GLN A 35 -1.25 -7.42 1.67
CA GLN A 35 -2.47 -8.01 2.23
C GLN A 35 -2.58 -9.51 1.89
N ARG A 36 -2.39 -9.89 0.62
CA ARG A 36 -2.39 -11.30 0.21
C ARG A 36 -1.37 -12.12 0.99
N ASN A 37 -0.17 -11.59 1.19
CA ASN A 37 0.84 -12.25 2.03
C ASN A 37 0.33 -12.46 3.47
N PHE A 38 -0.31 -11.46 4.09
CA PHE A 38 -0.89 -11.58 5.43
C PHE A 38 -2.03 -12.62 5.48
N GLU A 39 -2.76 -12.81 4.39
CA GLU A 39 -3.81 -13.83 4.24
C GLU A 39 -3.25 -15.22 3.93
N GLY A 40 -1.92 -15.35 3.77
CA GLY A 40 -1.22 -16.61 3.49
C GLY A 40 -1.15 -16.96 2.00
N GLU A 41 -1.51 -16.02 1.13
CA GLU A 41 -1.43 -16.14 -0.33
C GLU A 41 -0.10 -15.60 -0.87
N ASP A 42 0.26 -15.96 -2.11
CA ASP A 42 1.43 -15.45 -2.83
C ASP A 42 2.76 -15.50 -2.04
N LEU A 43 2.94 -16.49 -1.16
CA LEU A 43 4.13 -16.60 -0.31
C LEU A 43 5.37 -17.10 -1.05
N GLY A 44 5.20 -17.72 -2.22
CA GLY A 44 6.29 -18.34 -3.00
C GLY A 44 7.47 -17.42 -3.35
N PRO A 45 7.25 -16.13 -3.68
CA PRO A 45 8.33 -15.16 -3.94
C PRO A 45 9.03 -14.62 -2.70
N LEU A 46 8.55 -14.91 -1.49
CA LEU A 46 9.13 -14.40 -0.24
C LEU A 46 10.35 -15.24 0.17
N SER A 47 11.41 -14.56 0.60
CA SER A 47 12.55 -15.22 1.22
C SER A 47 12.21 -15.71 2.64
N MET A 48 13.02 -16.63 3.17
CA MET A 48 12.86 -17.12 4.55
C MET A 48 12.86 -15.99 5.59
N LYS A 49 13.68 -14.95 5.39
CA LYS A 49 13.73 -13.78 6.29
C LYS A 49 12.43 -12.97 6.25
N GLU A 50 11.85 -12.82 5.06
CA GLU A 50 10.58 -12.10 4.88
C GLU A 50 9.41 -12.90 5.48
N LEU A 51 9.38 -14.22 5.28
CA LEU A 51 8.40 -15.10 5.91
C LEU A 51 8.45 -15.05 7.44
N GLN A 52 9.65 -15.11 8.03
CA GLN A 52 9.81 -14.96 9.48
C GLN A 52 9.38 -13.58 10.00
N SER A 53 9.59 -12.53 9.20
CA SER A 53 9.12 -11.18 9.55
C SER A 53 7.60 -11.09 9.52
N LEU A 54 6.99 -11.70 8.50
CA LEU A 54 5.55 -11.77 8.31
C LEU A 54 4.88 -12.52 9.46
N GLU A 55 5.38 -13.70 9.81
CA GLU A 55 4.91 -14.51 10.94
C GLU A 55 4.94 -13.70 12.26
N LYS A 56 6.08 -13.07 12.57
CA LYS A 56 6.21 -12.21 13.77
C LYS A 56 5.22 -11.04 13.77
N GLN A 57 4.93 -10.45 12.61
CA GLN A 57 3.97 -9.35 12.51
C GLN A 57 2.53 -9.83 12.76
N ILE A 58 2.17 -11.00 12.22
CA ILE A 58 0.87 -11.63 12.44
C ILE A 58 0.68 -11.94 13.93
N ASP A 59 1.66 -12.60 14.56
CA ASP A 59 1.60 -12.96 15.98
C ASP A 59 1.42 -11.74 16.89
N ARG A 60 2.20 -10.66 16.63
CA ARG A 60 2.10 -9.41 17.40
C ARG A 60 0.73 -8.77 17.25
N THR A 61 0.24 -8.66 16.02
CA THR A 61 -1.06 -8.04 15.71
C THR A 61 -2.20 -8.84 16.36
N LEU A 62 -2.16 -10.17 16.27
CA LEU A 62 -3.14 -11.05 16.91
C LEU A 62 -3.10 -10.95 18.43
N SER A 63 -1.91 -10.92 19.03
CA SER A 63 -1.76 -10.74 20.48
C SER A 63 -2.37 -9.40 20.93
N GLN A 64 -2.11 -8.32 20.21
CA GLN A 64 -2.67 -7.00 20.51
C GLN A 64 -4.20 -6.98 20.35
N ALA A 65 -4.73 -7.56 19.27
CA ALA A 65 -6.17 -7.64 19.04
C ALA A 65 -6.89 -8.43 20.14
N ARG A 66 -6.32 -9.57 20.57
CA ARG A 66 -6.84 -10.38 21.68
C ARG A 66 -6.77 -9.63 23.01
N GLN A 67 -5.65 -8.96 23.31
CA GLN A 67 -5.52 -8.14 24.53
C GLN A 67 -6.55 -7.02 24.55
N HIS A 68 -6.78 -6.36 23.41
CA HIS A 68 -7.81 -5.33 23.29
C HIS A 68 -9.19 -5.91 23.58
N HIS A 69 -9.54 -7.04 22.97
CA HIS A 69 -10.81 -7.72 23.23
C HIS A 69 -10.97 -8.08 24.72
N VAL A 70 -9.96 -8.68 25.36
CA VAL A 70 -10.01 -9.01 26.79
C VAL A 70 -10.15 -7.77 27.69
N ARG A 71 -9.66 -6.59 27.26
CA ARG A 71 -9.78 -5.35 28.03
C ARG A 71 -11.15 -4.68 27.90
N THR A 72 -11.88 -4.96 26.84
CA THR A 72 -13.16 -4.30 26.52
C THR A 72 -14.41 -5.08 26.95
N TYR A 73 -14.26 -6.30 27.49
CA TYR A 73 -15.32 -7.11 28.10
C TYR A 73 -15.01 -7.36 29.57
#